data_AF-A0A1F9XC46-F1
#
_entry.id   AF-A0A1F9XC46-F1
#
_cell.length_a   1.000
_cell.length_b   1.000
_cell.length_c   1.000
_cell.angle_alpha   90.00
_cell.angle_beta   90.00
_cell.angle_gamma   90.00
#
_symmetry.space_group_name_H-M   'P 1'
#
loop_
_entity.id
_entity.type
_entity.pdbx_description
1 polymer ?
#
loop_
_entity_poly.entity_id
_entity_poly.type
_entity_poly.pdbx_seq_one_letter_code
_entity_poly.pdbx_strand_id
1 'polypeptide(L)'
;MTVAMVGSAVAAMPRLAVMNLENKSGFRGYEKDLGQGMADMLVTQFVNTKRVKVIERAELEKVLTEQKLGLSGAITAQTAAQVGKLLGVEYMVIGSVNEFGTNKSVIGGFGVGMVNHSANVGLDIRLIDTTSAEVVAAATGEAKKTTRGVGISNSAIFPTSVALGSSGFNSSLIGKATRSAVEDAVAKVMKNLGGNWSGVILKISEDGVVTINGGENVGVQANELYKVIRKGEELIDPETGESLGSEEKVMGEIKITEVKPKFANAKIVNGKDILKDDRVEKK
;
A
#
# COMPACT_ATOMS: atom_id res chain seq x y z
N MET A 1 27.72 -31.58 23.19
CA MET A 1 27.69 -31.02 21.82
C MET A 1 26.30 -30.45 21.59
N THR A 2 26.10 -29.18 21.93
CA THR A 2 24.79 -28.54 22.01
C THR A 2 24.53 -27.85 20.68
N VAL A 3 23.61 -28.39 19.87
CA VAL A 3 23.21 -27.78 18.60
C VAL A 3 22.33 -26.58 18.93
N ALA A 4 22.89 -25.38 18.83
CA ALA A 4 22.11 -24.15 18.86
C ALA A 4 21.31 -24.06 17.55
N MET A 5 19.99 -24.19 17.65
CA MET A 5 19.08 -23.83 16.56
C MET A 5 19.22 -22.33 16.29
N VAL A 6 19.90 -21.97 15.21
CA VAL A 6 19.90 -20.61 14.68
C VAL A 6 18.54 -20.42 14.00
N GLY A 7 17.62 -19.78 14.72
CA GLY A 7 16.34 -19.33 14.18
C GLY A 7 16.58 -18.47 12.95
N SER A 8 16.06 -18.90 11.81
CA SER A 8 16.14 -18.19 10.54
C SER A 8 15.42 -16.85 10.69
N ALA A 9 16.17 -15.75 10.76
CA ALA A 9 15.63 -14.39 10.76
C ALA A 9 15.02 -14.11 9.38
N VAL A 10 13.71 -14.32 9.29
CA VAL A 10 12.90 -13.93 8.14
C VAL A 10 13.07 -12.42 7.93
N ALA A 11 13.42 -12.03 6.71
CA ALA A 11 13.15 -10.72 6.14
C ALA A 11 11.99 -10.00 6.83
N ALA A 12 12.29 -8.98 7.65
CA ALA A 12 11.23 -8.21 8.29
C ALA A 12 10.49 -7.44 7.19
N MET A 13 9.30 -7.93 6.82
CA MET A 13 8.44 -7.23 5.88
C MET A 13 8.08 -5.86 6.49
N PRO A 14 8.17 -4.77 5.73
CA PRO A 14 7.85 -3.44 6.23
C PRO A 14 6.48 -3.42 6.89
N ARG A 15 6.42 -2.86 8.09
CA ARG A 15 5.16 -2.73 8.82
C ARG A 15 4.38 -1.53 8.29
N LEU A 16 3.13 -1.77 7.89
CA LEU A 16 2.25 -0.80 7.26
C LEU A 16 0.96 -0.63 8.06
N ALA A 17 0.55 0.60 8.32
CA ALA A 17 -0.81 0.89 8.79
C ALA A 17 -1.66 1.51 7.67
N VAL A 18 -2.98 1.30 7.70
CA VAL A 18 -3.93 1.94 6.77
C VAL A 18 -4.94 2.72 7.59
N MET A 19 -4.95 4.04 7.42
CA MET A 19 -5.92 4.92 8.08
C MET A 19 -7.26 4.92 7.34
N ASN A 20 -8.31 5.39 8.01
CA ASN A 20 -9.58 5.68 7.36
C ASN A 20 -9.38 6.69 6.23
N LEU A 21 -10.04 6.44 5.10
CA LEU A 21 -10.08 7.40 4.00
C LEU A 21 -11.09 8.50 4.29
N GLU A 22 -10.72 9.74 4.00
CA GLU A 22 -11.63 10.87 4.07
C GLU A 22 -12.62 10.82 2.89
N ASN A 23 -13.92 10.98 3.14
CA ASN A 23 -14.90 11.01 2.06
C ASN A 23 -15.02 12.43 1.48
N LYS A 24 -14.52 12.63 0.26
CA LYS A 24 -14.61 13.88 -0.52
C LYS A 24 -15.52 13.76 -1.74
N SER A 25 -16.17 12.62 -1.94
CA SER A 25 -16.96 12.35 -3.15
C SER A 25 -18.33 12.99 -3.17
N GLY A 26 -18.74 13.64 -2.07
CA GLY A 26 -20.09 14.18 -1.91
C GLY A 26 -21.18 13.11 -1.76
N PHE A 27 -20.82 11.83 -1.64
CA PHE A 27 -21.78 10.74 -1.46
C PHE A 27 -22.33 10.72 -0.02
N ARG A 28 -23.61 11.09 0.14
CA ARG A 28 -24.27 11.30 1.44
C ARG A 28 -25.03 10.09 2.01
N GLY A 29 -24.93 8.92 1.36
CA GLY A 29 -25.76 7.75 1.73
C GLY A 29 -25.35 7.11 3.05
N TYR A 30 -24.04 6.92 3.26
CA TYR A 30 -23.41 6.34 4.44
C TYR A 30 -21.96 6.86 4.50
N GLU A 31 -21.78 8.16 4.76
CA GLU A 31 -20.49 8.86 4.65
C GLU A 31 -19.37 8.23 5.49
N LYS A 32 -19.72 7.71 6.67
CA LYS A 32 -18.78 7.11 7.62
C LYS A 32 -18.35 5.70 7.22
N ASP A 33 -19.20 4.97 6.48
CA ASP A 33 -18.95 3.58 6.10
C ASP A 33 -18.17 3.46 4.78
N LEU A 34 -18.23 4.48 3.91
CA LEU A 34 -17.54 4.45 2.62
C LEU A 34 -16.02 4.48 2.78
N GLY A 35 -15.51 5.48 3.51
CA GLY A 35 -14.07 5.63 3.74
C GLY A 35 -13.47 4.46 4.52
N GLN A 36 -14.22 3.95 5.50
CA GLN A 36 -13.88 2.75 6.27
C GLN A 36 -13.88 1.49 5.39
N GLY A 37 -14.95 1.23 4.63
CA GLY A 37 -15.04 0.05 3.79
C GLY A 37 -13.96 0.01 2.69
N MET A 38 -13.58 1.16 2.14
CA MET A 38 -12.47 1.24 1.19
C MET A 38 -11.10 1.07 1.87
N ALA A 39 -10.92 1.55 3.10
CA ALA A 39 -9.73 1.26 3.90
C ALA A 39 -9.59 -0.25 4.20
N ASP A 40 -10.68 -0.94 4.52
CA ASP A 40 -10.67 -2.40 4.74
C ASP A 40 -10.29 -3.16 3.45
N MET A 41 -10.76 -2.67 2.30
CA MET A 41 -10.34 -3.20 0.99
C MET A 41 -8.85 -2.93 0.72
N LEU A 42 -8.33 -1.76 1.07
CA LEU A 42 -6.90 -1.44 0.96
C LEU A 42 -6.07 -2.39 1.83
N VAL A 43 -6.45 -2.59 3.10
CA VAL A 43 -5.80 -3.56 4.00
C VAL A 43 -5.73 -4.94 3.34
N THR A 44 -6.87 -5.44 2.84
CA THR A 44 -6.94 -6.73 2.17
C THR A 44 -6.00 -6.80 0.97
N GLN A 45 -5.98 -5.77 0.11
CA GLN A 45 -5.14 -5.73 -1.07
C GLN A 45 -3.65 -5.64 -0.72
N PHE A 46 -3.26 -4.83 0.27
CA PHE A 46 -1.88 -4.74 0.75
C PHE A 46 -1.40 -6.08 1.34
N VAL A 47 -2.23 -6.78 2.12
CA VAL A 47 -1.91 -8.13 2.62
C VAL A 47 -1.71 -9.10 1.45
N ASN A 48 -2.57 -9.05 0.43
CA ASN A 48 -2.47 -9.90 -0.76
C ASN A 48 -1.19 -9.67 -1.57
N THR A 49 -0.56 -8.49 -1.47
CA THR A 49 0.75 -8.27 -2.11
C THR A 49 1.84 -9.19 -1.55
N LYS A 50 1.71 -9.62 -0.28
CA LYS A 50 2.74 -10.38 0.47
C LYS A 50 4.09 -9.66 0.59
N ARG A 51 4.11 -8.34 0.38
CA ARG A 51 5.32 -7.50 0.44
C ARG A 51 5.41 -6.66 1.71
N VAL A 52 4.33 -6.55 2.48
CA VAL A 52 4.22 -5.73 3.70
C VAL A 52 3.47 -6.48 4.80
N LYS A 53 3.75 -6.15 6.07
CA LYS A 53 2.97 -6.61 7.21
C LYS A 53 1.98 -5.51 7.60
N VAL A 54 0.70 -5.72 7.32
CA VAL A 54 -0.34 -4.73 7.65
C VAL A 54 -0.75 -4.86 9.11
N ILE A 55 -0.87 -3.73 9.80
CA ILE A 55 -1.39 -3.65 11.17
C ILE A 55 -2.90 -3.45 11.13
N GLU A 56 -3.59 -4.17 12.00
CA GLU A 56 -5.05 -4.11 12.09
C GLU A 56 -5.53 -2.79 12.71
N ARG A 57 -6.76 -2.46 12.34
CA ARG A 57 -7.42 -1.22 12.75
C ARG A 57 -7.67 -1.12 14.25
N ALA A 58 -7.88 -2.22 14.96
CA ALA A 58 -8.11 -2.19 16.41
C ALA A 58 -6.92 -1.54 17.16
N GLU A 59 -5.69 -1.81 16.70
CA GLU A 59 -4.48 -1.19 17.23
C GLU A 59 -4.43 0.31 16.90
N LEU A 60 -4.83 0.70 15.68
CA LEU A 60 -4.94 2.11 15.28
C LEU A 60 -5.94 2.86 16.17
N GLU A 61 -7.12 2.30 16.39
CA GLU A 61 -8.18 2.93 17.19
C GLU A 61 -7.78 3.09 18.65
N LYS A 62 -7.06 2.11 19.22
CA LYS A 62 -6.50 2.21 20.57
C LYS A 62 -5.55 3.40 20.69
N VAL A 63 -4.60 3.52 19.77
CA VAL A 63 -3.63 4.63 19.77
C VAL A 63 -4.29 5.99 19.52
N LEU A 64 -5.23 6.06 18.58
CA LEU A 64 -5.98 7.31 18.30
C LEU A 64 -6.79 7.78 19.51
N THR A 65 -7.41 6.85 20.24
CA THR A 65 -8.19 7.15 21.46
C THR A 65 -7.29 7.66 22.58
N GLU A 66 -6.14 7.01 22.80
CA GLU A 66 -5.16 7.42 23.83
C GLU A 66 -4.57 8.80 23.54
N GLN A 67 -4.27 9.10 22.27
CA GLN A 67 -3.65 10.35 21.86
C GLN A 67 -4.65 11.49 21.60
N LYS A 68 -5.97 11.24 21.72
CA LYS A 68 -7.05 12.18 21.30
C LYS A 68 -6.85 12.73 19.88
N LEU A 69 -6.14 12.00 19.03
CA LEU A 69 -5.90 12.37 17.64
C LEU A 69 -7.18 12.04 16.87
N GLY A 70 -8.00 13.04 16.55
CA GLY A 70 -9.21 12.75 15.76
C GLY A 70 -10.41 13.69 15.85
N LEU A 71 -10.21 15.00 15.95
CA LEU A 71 -11.34 15.96 15.89
C LEU A 71 -11.57 16.56 14.48
N SER A 72 -10.60 16.47 13.56
CA SER A 72 -10.68 17.15 12.26
C SER A 72 -11.10 16.27 11.09
N GLY A 73 -11.24 14.95 11.26
CA GLY A 73 -11.57 14.01 10.17
C GLY A 73 -10.45 13.80 9.12
N ALA A 74 -9.58 14.80 8.93
CA ALA A 74 -8.40 14.74 8.07
C ALA A 74 -7.13 14.56 8.90
N ILE A 75 -6.38 13.49 8.61
CA ILE A 75 -5.06 13.20 9.18
C ILE A 75 -3.99 13.78 8.25
N THR A 76 -3.04 14.52 8.81
CA THR A 76 -1.89 15.08 8.08
C THR A 76 -0.73 14.08 8.03
N ALA A 77 0.28 14.33 7.20
CA ALA A 77 1.49 13.49 7.17
C ALA A 77 2.22 13.47 8.53
N GLN A 78 2.28 14.60 9.24
CA GLN A 78 2.95 14.71 10.54
C GLN A 78 2.19 13.94 11.63
N THR A 79 0.87 14.10 11.68
CA THR A 79 0.03 13.40 12.66
C THR A 79 -0.04 11.90 12.35
N ALA A 80 -0.09 11.54 11.06
CA ALA A 80 0.12 10.17 10.64
C ALA A 80 1.42 9.69 11.25
N ALA A 81 2.57 10.24 10.85
CA ALA A 81 3.90 9.80 11.30
C ALA A 81 3.99 9.56 12.82
N GLN A 82 3.42 10.46 13.63
CA GLN A 82 3.31 10.29 15.09
C GLN A 82 2.53 9.03 15.49
N VAL A 83 1.32 8.82 14.96
CA VAL A 83 0.53 7.59 15.17
C VAL A 83 1.33 6.35 14.75
N GLY A 84 2.02 6.43 13.62
CA GLY A 84 2.79 5.32 13.11
C GLY A 84 3.99 4.94 13.98
N LYS A 85 4.73 5.94 14.50
CA LYS A 85 5.82 5.72 15.49
C LYS A 85 5.30 5.01 16.74
N LEU A 86 4.13 5.41 17.25
CA LEU A 86 3.51 4.80 18.44
C LEU A 86 3.11 3.33 18.19
N LEU A 87 2.70 2.99 16.98
CA LEU A 87 2.34 1.64 16.58
C LEU A 87 3.53 0.77 16.14
N GLY A 88 4.72 1.37 16.08
CA GLY A 88 5.91 0.73 15.54
C GLY A 88 5.70 0.25 14.10
N VAL A 89 5.03 1.05 13.28
CA VAL A 89 4.95 0.82 11.83
C VAL A 89 5.95 1.72 11.12
N GLU A 90 6.51 1.27 10.01
CA GLU A 90 7.47 2.04 9.22
C GLU A 90 6.75 2.98 8.28
N TYR A 91 5.62 2.53 7.73
CA TYR A 91 4.83 3.27 6.76
C TYR A 91 3.36 3.32 7.14
N MET A 92 2.66 4.29 6.55
CA MET A 92 1.24 4.47 6.78
C MET A 92 0.53 5.09 5.60
N VAL A 93 -0.64 4.53 5.31
CA VAL A 93 -1.47 4.95 4.20
C VAL A 93 -2.54 5.90 4.74
N ILE A 94 -2.58 7.11 4.17
CA ILE A 94 -3.67 8.06 4.34
C ILE A 94 -4.27 8.36 2.97
N GLY A 95 -5.49 8.87 2.91
CA GLY A 95 -6.09 9.18 1.62
C GLY A 95 -7.51 9.69 1.68
N SER A 96 -8.11 9.88 0.52
CA SER A 96 -9.49 10.30 0.36
C SER A 96 -10.18 9.60 -0.79
N VAL A 97 -11.49 9.42 -0.66
CA VAL A 97 -12.37 8.98 -1.74
C VAL A 97 -12.90 10.23 -2.44
N ASN A 98 -12.49 10.45 -3.69
CA ASN A 98 -12.82 11.67 -4.43
C ASN A 98 -14.01 11.48 -5.37
N GLU A 99 -14.21 10.27 -5.89
CA GLU A 99 -15.34 9.94 -6.74
C GLU A 99 -15.98 8.65 -6.26
N PHE A 100 -17.31 8.67 -6.08
CA PHE A 100 -18.07 7.48 -5.75
C PHE A 100 -19.52 7.69 -6.19
N GLY A 101 -19.95 6.97 -7.23
CA GLY A 101 -21.32 7.10 -7.69
C GLY A 101 -21.66 6.23 -8.88
N THR A 102 -22.95 6.14 -9.15
CA THR A 102 -23.48 5.45 -10.32
C THR A 102 -24.23 6.42 -11.22
N ASN A 103 -23.97 6.38 -12.52
CA ASN A 103 -24.68 7.15 -13.51
C ASN A 103 -25.58 6.24 -14.36
N LYS A 104 -26.80 6.69 -14.62
CA LYS A 104 -27.73 6.05 -15.56
C LYS A 104 -27.96 6.99 -16.73
N SER A 105 -27.78 6.50 -17.95
CA SER A 105 -28.07 7.23 -19.18
C SER A 105 -28.97 6.37 -20.06
N VAL A 106 -29.97 6.98 -20.70
CA VAL A 106 -30.89 6.30 -21.60
C VAL A 106 -30.72 6.89 -22.99
N ILE A 107 -30.50 6.03 -23.99
CA ILE A 107 -30.38 6.41 -25.40
C ILE A 107 -31.51 5.71 -26.15
N GLY A 108 -32.52 6.46 -26.62
CA GLY A 108 -33.65 5.89 -27.36
C GLY A 108 -34.75 6.90 -27.67
N GLY A 109 -35.72 6.48 -28.49
CA GLY A 109 -36.91 7.23 -28.89
C GLY A 109 -38.11 6.29 -29.03
N PHE A 110 -39.34 6.80 -28.92
CA PHE A 110 -40.59 6.02 -29.04
C PHE A 110 -40.72 4.84 -28.05
N GLY A 111 -40.52 5.07 -26.75
CA GLY A 111 -40.87 4.07 -25.72
C GLY A 111 -39.95 2.84 -25.65
N VAL A 112 -38.84 2.81 -26.39
CA VAL A 112 -37.80 1.77 -26.29
C VAL A 112 -36.43 2.45 -26.29
N GLY A 113 -35.55 2.06 -25.37
CA GLY A 113 -34.24 2.68 -25.26
C GLY A 113 -33.18 1.78 -24.63
N MET A 114 -31.94 2.00 -25.03
CA MET A 114 -30.77 1.40 -24.41
C MET A 114 -30.46 2.13 -23.12
N VAL A 115 -30.44 1.40 -22.00
CA VAL A 115 -30.08 1.93 -20.69
C VAL A 115 -28.63 1.57 -20.41
N ASN A 116 -27.79 2.60 -20.29
CA ASN A 116 -26.42 2.50 -19.83
C ASN A 116 -26.39 2.75 -18.32
N HIS A 117 -25.89 1.77 -17.56
CA HIS A 117 -25.59 1.95 -16.15
C HIS A 117 -24.07 1.91 -15.95
N SER A 118 -23.50 2.95 -15.36
CA SER A 118 -22.08 3.03 -15.07
C SER A 118 -21.83 3.33 -13.61
N ALA A 119 -20.75 2.79 -13.06
CA ALA A 119 -20.25 3.05 -11.72
C ALA A 119 -18.83 3.61 -11.84
N ASN A 120 -18.59 4.76 -11.21
CA ASN A 120 -17.30 5.44 -11.18
C ASN A 120 -16.82 5.48 -9.73
N VAL A 121 -15.56 5.10 -9.51
CA VAL A 121 -14.89 5.18 -8.22
C VAL A 121 -13.49 5.74 -8.42
N GLY A 122 -13.13 6.72 -7.61
CA GLY A 122 -11.82 7.37 -7.60
C GLY A 122 -11.37 7.61 -6.16
N LEU A 123 -10.15 7.20 -5.85
CA LEU A 123 -9.51 7.44 -4.56
C LEU A 123 -8.07 7.92 -4.73
N ASP A 124 -7.63 8.79 -3.83
CA ASP A 124 -6.23 9.16 -3.68
C ASP A 124 -5.67 8.53 -2.42
N ILE A 125 -4.50 7.91 -2.52
CA ILE A 125 -3.75 7.42 -1.36
C ILE A 125 -2.32 7.96 -1.37
N ARG A 126 -1.80 8.20 -0.18
CA ARG A 126 -0.44 8.64 0.10
C ARG A 126 0.17 7.72 1.14
N LEU A 127 1.41 7.35 0.89
CA LEU A 127 2.22 6.58 1.82
C LEU A 127 3.19 7.51 2.52
N ILE A 128 3.14 7.49 3.84
CA ILE A 128 3.94 8.35 4.71
C ILE A 128 5.00 7.50 5.39
N ASP A 129 6.27 7.92 5.31
CA ASP A 129 7.33 7.41 6.15
C ASP A 129 7.12 7.94 7.58
N THR A 130 7.04 7.04 8.55
CA THR A 130 6.77 7.42 9.94
C THR A 130 7.93 8.11 10.61
N THR A 131 9.16 7.89 10.16
CA THR A 131 10.37 8.48 10.73
C THR A 131 10.48 9.94 10.34
N SER A 132 10.40 10.24 9.03
CA SER A 132 10.59 11.58 8.46
C SER A 132 9.29 12.37 8.21
N ALA A 133 8.12 11.73 8.32
CA ALA A 133 6.83 12.29 7.90
C ALA A 133 6.74 12.67 6.42
N GLU A 134 7.64 12.14 5.58
CA GLU A 134 7.65 12.39 4.14
C GLU A 134 6.62 11.53 3.40
N VAL A 135 5.99 12.11 2.38
CA VAL A 135 5.17 11.35 1.42
C VAL A 135 6.10 10.63 0.43
N VAL A 136 6.46 9.39 0.74
CA VAL A 136 7.38 8.59 -0.09
C VAL A 136 6.72 8.03 -1.34
N ALA A 137 5.39 7.94 -1.36
CA ALA A 137 4.63 7.56 -2.54
C ALA A 137 3.21 8.13 -2.50
N ALA A 138 2.65 8.41 -3.67
CA ALA A 138 1.24 8.72 -3.83
C ALA A 138 0.69 8.04 -5.08
N ALA A 139 -0.59 7.67 -5.05
CA ALA A 139 -1.28 7.20 -6.24
C ALA A 139 -2.76 7.53 -6.20
N THR A 140 -3.31 7.71 -7.39
CA THR A 140 -4.74 7.79 -7.64
C THR A 140 -5.20 6.46 -8.25
N GLY A 141 -6.17 5.81 -7.60
CA GLY A 141 -6.85 4.64 -8.12
C GLY A 141 -8.19 5.02 -8.72
N GLU A 142 -8.44 4.60 -9.96
CA GLU A 142 -9.66 4.93 -10.68
C GLU A 142 -10.27 3.70 -11.33
N ALA A 143 -11.59 3.58 -11.28
CA ALA A 143 -12.29 2.55 -12.01
C ALA A 143 -13.67 3.00 -12.47
N LYS A 144 -13.96 2.68 -13.73
CA LYS A 144 -15.28 2.80 -14.32
C LYS A 144 -15.76 1.43 -14.80
N LYS A 145 -16.90 0.97 -14.29
CA LYS A 145 -17.58 -0.23 -14.77
C LYS A 145 -18.91 0.15 -15.40
N THR A 146 -19.16 -0.31 -16.62
CA THR A 146 -20.40 0.00 -17.34
C THR A 146 -21.09 -1.30 -17.74
N THR A 147 -22.40 -1.34 -17.64
CA THR A 147 -23.20 -2.42 -18.20
C THR A 147 -24.41 -1.84 -18.92
N ARG A 148 -24.77 -2.49 -20.03
CA ARG A 148 -25.83 -2.04 -20.93
C ARG A 148 -27.03 -2.98 -20.80
N GLY A 149 -28.23 -2.42 -20.84
CA GLY A 149 -29.48 -3.16 -20.87
C GLY A 149 -30.47 -2.55 -21.87
N VAL A 150 -31.52 -3.29 -22.18
CA VAL A 150 -32.63 -2.82 -23.02
C VAL A 150 -33.83 -2.57 -22.11
N GLY A 151 -34.45 -1.39 -22.21
CA GLY A 151 -35.66 -1.02 -21.47
C GLY A 151 -36.80 -0.65 -22.42
N ILE A 152 -38.02 -1.00 -22.02
CA ILE A 152 -39.27 -0.62 -22.70
C ILE A 152 -40.05 0.32 -21.76
N SER A 153 -40.35 1.51 -22.22
CA SER A 153 -41.16 2.53 -21.56
C SER A 153 -42.50 2.69 -22.30
N ASN A 154 -43.51 1.91 -21.89
CA ASN A 154 -44.89 2.11 -22.33
C ASN A 154 -45.65 2.99 -21.32
N SER A 155 -45.87 4.26 -21.68
CA SER A 155 -46.88 5.19 -21.15
C SER A 155 -46.58 5.98 -19.86
N ALA A 156 -47.01 7.25 -19.88
CA ALA A 156 -46.77 8.30 -18.87
C ALA A 156 -47.54 8.16 -17.55
N ILE A 157 -48.03 6.95 -17.19
CA ILE A 157 -48.87 6.72 -16.00
C ILE A 157 -48.37 5.56 -15.10
N PHE A 158 -47.46 4.68 -15.55
CA PHE A 158 -46.99 3.54 -14.74
C PHE A 158 -45.45 3.40 -14.72
N PRO A 159 -44.79 3.41 -13.54
CA PRO A 159 -43.34 3.29 -13.42
C PRO A 159 -42.93 1.81 -13.32
N THR A 160 -43.37 0.97 -14.26
CA THR A 160 -42.94 -0.44 -14.31
C THR A 160 -41.95 -0.63 -15.46
N SER A 161 -40.69 -0.25 -15.21
CA SER A 161 -39.59 -0.78 -16.00
C SER A 161 -39.49 -2.28 -15.71
N VAL A 162 -39.91 -3.13 -16.65
CA VAL A 162 -39.49 -4.53 -16.70
C VAL A 162 -38.02 -4.51 -17.08
N ALA A 163 -37.17 -4.16 -16.11
CA ALA A 163 -35.75 -4.35 -16.18
C ALA A 163 -35.51 -5.86 -16.03
N LEU A 164 -35.13 -6.49 -17.13
CA LEU A 164 -34.71 -7.90 -17.17
C LEU A 164 -33.48 -8.06 -16.22
N GLY A 165 -33.73 -8.42 -14.95
CA GLY A 165 -32.71 -8.70 -13.93
C GLY A 165 -32.41 -7.56 -12.95
N SER A 166 -33.34 -7.25 -12.04
CA SER A 166 -33.26 -6.08 -11.15
C SER A 166 -32.60 -6.28 -9.78
N SER A 167 -32.28 -7.50 -9.34
CA SER A 167 -31.78 -7.71 -7.96
C SER A 167 -30.25 -7.86 -7.82
N GLY A 168 -29.52 -8.15 -8.91
CA GLY A 168 -28.08 -8.43 -8.87
C GLY A 168 -27.16 -7.39 -9.53
N PHE A 169 -27.73 -6.34 -10.14
CA PHE A 169 -26.99 -5.50 -11.09
C PHE A 169 -26.32 -4.27 -10.43
N ASN A 170 -27.01 -3.58 -9.52
CA ASN A 170 -26.50 -2.32 -8.93
C ASN A 170 -25.42 -2.55 -7.87
N SER A 171 -25.58 -3.54 -6.98
CA SER A 171 -24.60 -3.85 -5.92
C SER A 171 -23.32 -4.47 -6.47
N SER A 172 -23.41 -5.24 -7.57
CA SER A 172 -22.23 -5.83 -8.21
C SER A 172 -21.40 -4.81 -8.97
N LEU A 173 -22.00 -3.82 -9.64
CA LEU A 173 -21.27 -2.91 -10.52
C LEU A 173 -20.41 -1.90 -9.75
N ILE A 174 -21.00 -1.25 -8.73
CA ILE A 174 -20.25 -0.34 -7.85
C ILE A 174 -19.20 -1.11 -7.05
N GLY A 175 -19.54 -2.30 -6.51
CA GLY A 175 -18.57 -3.13 -5.79
C GLY A 175 -17.39 -3.58 -6.67
N LYS A 176 -17.63 -3.94 -7.93
CA LYS A 176 -16.59 -4.25 -8.92
C LYS A 176 -15.73 -3.02 -9.24
N ALA A 177 -16.34 -1.85 -9.40
CA ALA A 177 -15.60 -0.60 -9.62
C ALA A 177 -14.74 -0.25 -8.40
N THR A 178 -15.30 -0.30 -7.18
CA THR A 178 -14.56 -0.04 -5.94
C THR A 178 -13.36 -0.96 -5.80
N ARG A 179 -13.55 -2.27 -5.99
CA ARG A 179 -12.45 -3.23 -5.92
C ARG A 179 -11.36 -2.94 -6.95
N SER A 180 -11.74 -2.69 -8.21
CA SER A 180 -10.77 -2.35 -9.25
C SER A 180 -10.03 -1.05 -8.97
N ALA A 181 -10.69 -0.02 -8.41
CA ALA A 181 -10.04 1.24 -8.08
C ALA A 181 -9.02 1.05 -6.95
N VAL A 182 -9.37 0.27 -5.92
CA VAL A 182 -8.46 -0.06 -4.82
C VAL A 182 -7.27 -0.89 -5.32
N GLU A 183 -7.51 -1.91 -6.16
CA GLU A 183 -6.45 -2.71 -6.78
C GLU A 183 -5.49 -1.85 -7.60
N ASP A 184 -6.01 -0.91 -8.39
CA ASP A 184 -5.23 0.03 -9.18
C ASP A 184 -4.41 0.98 -8.29
N ALA A 185 -5.00 1.53 -7.22
CA ALA A 185 -4.30 2.37 -6.25
C ALA A 185 -3.12 1.63 -5.61
N VAL A 186 -3.36 0.41 -5.10
CA VAL A 186 -2.33 -0.42 -4.46
C VAL A 186 -1.26 -0.81 -5.46
N ALA A 187 -1.62 -1.21 -6.69
CA ALA A 187 -0.64 -1.55 -7.71
C ALA A 187 0.28 -0.36 -8.03
N LYS A 188 -0.29 0.84 -8.20
CA LYS A 188 0.47 2.07 -8.45
C LYS A 188 1.35 2.47 -7.26
N VAL A 189 0.82 2.46 -6.04
CA VAL A 189 1.62 2.73 -4.84
C VAL A 189 2.72 1.69 -4.69
N MET A 190 2.45 0.40 -4.84
CA MET A 190 3.46 -0.65 -4.69
C MET A 190 4.51 -0.67 -5.80
N LYS A 191 4.16 -0.16 -6.99
CA LYS A 191 5.12 0.09 -8.07
C LYS A 191 6.06 1.24 -7.71
N ASN A 192 5.54 2.30 -7.10
CA ASN A 192 6.33 3.48 -6.69
C ASN A 192 7.04 3.28 -5.33
N LEU A 193 6.49 2.43 -4.46
CA LEU A 193 7.17 1.78 -3.32
C LEU A 193 8.25 0.80 -3.79
N GLY A 194 8.28 0.51 -5.10
CA GLY A 194 9.44 -0.03 -5.78
C GLY A 194 10.64 0.93 -5.81
N GLY A 195 10.65 1.98 -4.97
CA GLY A 195 11.88 2.51 -4.41
C GLY A 195 12.65 1.36 -3.74
N ASN A 196 13.67 0.90 -4.46
CA ASN A 196 14.70 -0.07 -4.11
C ASN A 196 14.46 -0.74 -2.75
N TRP A 197 13.82 -1.93 -2.76
CA TRP A 197 13.73 -2.78 -1.56
C TRP A 197 15.10 -2.76 -0.88
N SER A 198 15.11 -2.32 0.38
CA SER A 198 16.29 -2.33 1.21
C SER A 198 16.23 -3.52 2.15
N GLY A 199 17.31 -4.28 2.17
CA GLY A 199 17.49 -5.42 3.04
C GLY A 199 18.67 -5.24 3.97
N VAL A 200 18.99 -6.29 4.71
CA VAL A 200 20.23 -6.43 5.48
C VAL A 200 20.91 -7.74 5.15
N ILE A 201 22.22 -7.76 5.33
CA ILE A 201 23.03 -8.98 5.24
C ILE A 201 22.81 -9.82 6.50
N LEU A 202 22.24 -11.02 6.32
CA LEU A 202 21.99 -11.97 7.40
C LEU A 202 23.25 -12.72 7.82
N LYS A 203 24.07 -13.09 6.83
CA LYS A 203 25.33 -13.80 7.02
C LYS A 203 26.22 -13.68 5.79
N ILE A 204 27.52 -13.84 6.02
CA ILE A 204 28.54 -14.02 4.99
C ILE A 204 29.22 -15.35 5.29
N SER A 205 29.10 -16.30 4.38
CA SER A 205 29.73 -17.61 4.48
C SER A 205 31.24 -17.49 4.22
N GLU A 206 32.03 -18.45 4.72
CA GLU A 206 33.49 -18.49 4.53
C GLU A 206 33.93 -18.56 3.04
N ASP A 207 33.05 -19.03 2.17
CA ASP A 207 33.20 -19.09 0.72
C ASP A 207 32.86 -17.77 0.00
N GLY A 208 32.51 -16.72 0.75
CA GLY A 208 32.17 -15.39 0.22
C GLY A 208 30.73 -15.25 -0.28
N VAL A 209 29.85 -16.22 0.02
CA VAL A 209 28.41 -16.10 -0.26
C VAL A 209 27.73 -15.22 0.78
N VAL A 210 27.06 -14.17 0.30
CA VAL A 210 26.29 -13.22 1.13
C VAL A 210 24.83 -13.61 1.10
N THR A 211 24.22 -13.88 2.24
CA THR A 211 22.77 -14.11 2.32
C THR A 211 22.06 -12.85 2.79
N ILE A 212 21.07 -12.39 2.05
CA ILE A 212 20.27 -11.19 2.36
C ILE A 212 18.84 -11.56 2.75
N ASN A 213 18.23 -10.71 3.57
CA ASN A 213 16.86 -10.88 4.05
C ASN A 213 15.82 -10.43 3.00
N GLY A 214 15.98 -10.79 1.73
CA GLY A 214 15.00 -10.51 0.68
C GLY A 214 15.05 -11.55 -0.41
N GLY A 215 13.88 -12.03 -0.82
CA GLY A 215 13.74 -13.03 -1.87
C GLY A 215 12.61 -12.68 -2.83
N GLU A 216 11.96 -13.71 -3.38
CA GLU A 216 10.82 -13.55 -4.29
C GLU A 216 9.69 -12.72 -3.66
N ASN A 217 9.48 -12.88 -2.35
CA ASN A 217 8.44 -12.17 -1.59
C ASN A 217 8.56 -10.66 -1.62
N VAL A 218 9.76 -10.11 -1.81
CA VAL A 218 9.99 -8.65 -1.85
C VAL A 218 10.39 -8.15 -3.24
N GLY A 219 10.48 -9.07 -4.21
CA GLY A 219 10.77 -8.78 -5.62
C GLY A 219 12.25 -8.81 -5.98
N VAL A 220 13.10 -9.49 -5.19
CA VAL A 220 14.50 -9.73 -5.56
C VAL A 220 14.55 -10.68 -6.75
N GLN A 221 15.35 -10.35 -7.75
CA GLN A 221 15.57 -11.20 -8.93
C GLN A 221 17.03 -11.64 -9.02
N ALA A 222 17.25 -12.81 -9.60
CA ALA A 222 18.60 -13.28 -9.90
C ALA A 222 19.29 -12.32 -10.88
N ASN A 223 20.61 -12.19 -10.79
CA ASN A 223 21.43 -11.32 -11.62
C ASN A 223 21.30 -9.80 -11.35
N GLU A 224 20.48 -9.39 -10.38
CA GLU A 224 20.39 -7.98 -9.93
C GLU A 224 21.61 -7.57 -9.09
N LEU A 225 21.91 -6.26 -9.11
CA LEU A 225 22.98 -5.63 -8.34
C LEU A 225 22.40 -4.81 -7.19
N TYR A 226 23.01 -4.94 -6.02
CA TYR A 226 22.67 -4.19 -4.82
C TYR A 226 23.92 -3.51 -4.27
N LYS A 227 23.81 -2.22 -3.92
CA LYS A 227 24.82 -1.51 -3.13
C LYS A 227 24.69 -1.91 -1.66
N VAL A 228 25.82 -2.04 -0.98
CA VAL A 228 25.91 -2.32 0.45
C VAL A 228 26.26 -1.02 1.17
N ILE A 229 25.48 -0.65 2.17
CA ILE A 229 25.56 0.60 2.90
C ILE A 229 25.67 0.28 4.40
N ARG A 230 26.67 0.87 5.06
CA ARG A 230 26.79 0.87 6.51
C ARG A 230 26.25 2.19 7.06
N LYS A 231 25.32 2.11 8.02
CA LYS A 231 24.91 3.26 8.81
C LYS A 231 26.05 3.64 9.76
N GLY A 232 26.52 4.86 9.62
CA GLY A 232 27.49 5.51 10.49
C GLY A 232 26.80 6.23 11.65
N GLU A 233 27.44 7.29 12.15
CA GLU A 233 26.94 8.05 13.28
C GLU A 233 25.65 8.80 12.94
N GLU A 234 24.77 8.91 13.92
CA GLU A 234 23.54 9.68 13.81
C GLU A 234 23.89 11.17 13.84
N LEU A 235 23.46 11.89 12.81
CA LEU A 235 23.66 13.32 12.68
C LEU A 235 22.54 14.01 13.44
N ILE A 236 22.86 14.54 14.62
CA ILE A 236 21.89 15.29 15.43
C ILE A 236 22.21 16.76 15.30
N ASP A 237 21.20 17.57 14.97
CA ASP A 237 21.32 19.01 14.99
C ASP A 237 21.58 19.48 16.44
N PRO A 238 22.70 20.18 16.71
CA PRO A 238 23.08 20.54 18.07
C PRO A 238 22.22 21.67 18.68
N GLU A 239 21.46 22.43 17.88
CA GLU A 239 20.58 23.49 18.37
C GLU A 239 19.14 23.00 18.59
N THR A 240 18.65 22.09 17.73
CA THR A 240 17.27 21.62 17.78
C THR A 240 17.10 20.23 18.42
N GLY A 241 18.18 19.46 18.52
CA GLY A 241 18.13 18.05 18.96
C GLY A 241 17.43 17.12 17.97
N GLU A 242 17.15 17.60 16.76
CA GLU A 242 16.50 16.84 15.71
C GLU A 242 17.50 15.88 15.04
N SER A 243 17.13 14.61 14.91
CA SER A 243 17.93 13.64 14.16
C SER A 243 17.78 13.91 12.66
N LEU A 244 18.86 14.35 12.04
CA LEU A 244 18.99 14.62 10.60
C LEU A 244 19.29 13.33 9.80
N GLY A 245 19.22 12.17 10.45
CA GLY A 245 19.52 10.87 9.86
C GLY A 245 20.89 10.35 10.31
N SER A 246 21.45 9.41 9.54
CA SER A 246 22.75 8.79 9.84
C SER A 246 23.66 8.93 8.63
N GLU A 247 24.95 9.14 8.86
CA GLU A 247 25.94 9.11 7.78
C GLU A 247 25.89 7.74 7.07
N GLU A 248 25.81 7.72 5.74
CA GLU A 248 25.73 6.47 4.97
C GLU A 248 27.04 6.23 4.22
N LYS A 249 27.73 5.13 4.56
CA LYS A 249 28.97 4.75 3.88
C LYS A 249 28.74 3.57 2.96
N VAL A 250 29.00 3.74 1.66
CA VAL A 250 28.94 2.65 0.69
C VAL A 250 30.14 1.73 0.88
N MET A 251 29.88 0.47 1.26
CA MET A 251 30.89 -0.53 1.55
C MET A 251 31.26 -1.38 0.33
N GLY A 252 30.34 -1.49 -0.64
CA GLY A 252 30.55 -2.30 -1.84
C GLY A 252 29.27 -2.62 -2.58
N GLU A 253 29.34 -3.63 -3.44
CA GLU A 253 28.26 -4.12 -4.28
C GLU A 253 28.20 -5.64 -4.23
N ILE A 254 26.98 -6.16 -4.16
CA ILE A 254 26.69 -7.60 -4.23
C ILE A 254 25.78 -7.87 -5.43
N LYS A 255 25.92 -9.06 -6.01
CA LYS A 255 25.12 -9.54 -7.14
C LYS A 255 24.34 -10.78 -6.74
N ILE A 256 23.03 -10.76 -6.94
CA ILE A 256 22.16 -11.89 -6.60
C ILE A 256 22.47 -13.08 -7.51
N THR A 257 22.76 -14.23 -6.91
CA THR A 257 23.04 -15.49 -7.62
C THR A 257 21.86 -16.45 -7.54
N GLU A 258 21.17 -16.51 -6.40
CA GLU A 258 20.06 -17.42 -6.17
C GLU A 258 18.98 -16.75 -5.33
N VAL A 259 17.72 -16.88 -5.74
CA VAL A 259 16.57 -16.32 -5.03
C VAL A 259 15.76 -17.46 -4.41
N LYS A 260 15.42 -17.32 -3.13
CA LYS A 260 14.46 -18.19 -2.41
C LYS A 260 13.21 -17.37 -2.06
N PRO A 261 12.12 -18.00 -1.55
CA PRO A 261 10.90 -17.27 -1.25
C PRO A 261 11.04 -16.13 -0.24
N LYS A 262 11.98 -16.22 0.72
CA LYS A 262 12.13 -15.25 1.84
C LYS A 262 13.53 -14.65 1.99
N PHE A 263 14.51 -15.13 1.23
CA PHE A 263 15.90 -14.67 1.28
C PHE A 263 16.55 -14.92 -0.08
N ALA A 264 17.72 -14.33 -0.31
CA ALA A 264 18.50 -14.56 -1.52
C ALA A 264 19.97 -14.69 -1.17
N ASN A 265 20.70 -15.43 -2.00
CA ASN A 265 22.15 -15.53 -1.95
C ASN A 265 22.73 -14.62 -3.03
N ALA A 266 23.84 -13.98 -2.68
CA ALA A 266 24.55 -13.04 -3.51
C ALA A 266 26.05 -13.28 -3.42
N LYS A 267 26.78 -12.79 -4.42
CA LYS A 267 28.23 -12.79 -4.46
C LYS A 267 28.74 -11.36 -4.42
N ILE A 268 29.80 -11.10 -3.65
CA ILE A 268 30.45 -9.79 -3.60
C ILE A 268 31.09 -9.50 -4.97
N VAL A 269 30.73 -8.36 -5.56
CA VAL A 269 31.28 -7.86 -6.83
C VAL A 269 32.45 -6.92 -6.55
N ASN A 270 32.25 -5.98 -5.63
CA ASN A 270 33.28 -5.07 -5.16
C ASN A 270 33.01 -4.70 -3.69
N GLY A 271 34.02 -4.13 -3.03
CA GLY A 271 33.95 -3.78 -1.61
C GLY A 271 34.82 -4.68 -0.74
N LYS A 272 35.30 -4.09 0.36
CA LYS A 272 36.04 -4.78 1.42
C LYS A 272 35.32 -4.49 2.74
N ASP A 273 35.45 -5.39 3.70
CA ASP A 273 34.89 -5.22 5.05
C ASP A 273 33.36 -5.09 5.10
N ILE A 274 32.66 -5.76 4.17
CA ILE A 274 31.22 -5.97 4.27
C ILE A 274 30.95 -6.89 5.46
N LEU A 275 30.01 -6.51 6.33
CA LEU A 275 29.68 -7.23 7.55
C LEU A 275 28.21 -7.65 7.56
N LYS A 276 27.91 -8.53 8.50
CA LYS A 276 26.53 -8.79 8.90
C LYS A 276 25.88 -7.47 9.34
N ASP A 277 24.58 -7.34 9.08
CA ASP A 277 23.73 -6.20 9.44
C ASP A 277 23.94 -4.93 8.59
N ASP A 278 24.89 -4.94 7.64
CA ASP A 278 24.95 -3.88 6.61
C ASP A 278 23.67 -3.89 5.75
N ARG A 279 23.19 -2.69 5.40
CA ARG A 279 22.00 -2.50 4.58
C ARG A 279 22.33 -2.77 3.12
N VAL A 280 21.41 -3.39 2.38
CA VAL A 280 21.53 -3.61 0.94
C VAL A 280 20.42 -2.86 0.24
N GLU A 281 20.71 -2.20 -0.87
CA GLU A 281 19.73 -1.45 -1.66
C GLU A 281 19.97 -1.74 -3.13
N LYS A 282 18.89 -1.88 -3.90
CA LYS A 282 19.00 -2.08 -5.35
C LYS A 282 19.79 -0.92 -5.98
N LYS A 283 20.63 -1.24 -6.95
CA LYS A 283 21.39 -0.25 -7.74
C LYS A 283 20.59 0.20 -8.95
#